data_AF-A0AA88XJG8-F1
#
_entry.id   AF-A0AA88XJG8-F1
#
_cell.length_a   1.000
_cell.length_b   1.000
_cell.length_c   1.000
_cell.angle_alpha   90.00
_cell.angle_beta   90.00
_cell.angle_gamma   90.00
#
_symmetry.space_group_name_H-M   'P 1'
#
loop_
_entity.id
_entity.type
_entity.pdbx_description
1 polymer ?
#
loop_
_entity_poly.entity_id
_entity_poly.type
_entity_poly.pdbx_seq_one_letter_code
_entity_poly.pdbx_strand_id
1 'polypeptide(L)'
;MHVKFRTLISVFIVSGWHRRFASRTGATNLQFYRLVPELKKEAETVSIAAQLVDEQQLTRYQRDTYRRQQGQLFDLWDRYEDRAIKTSAFLTAVGKIFR
;
A
#
# COMPACT_ATOMS: atom_id res chain seq x y z
N MET A 1 -29.51 3.10 -12.15
CA MET A 1 -28.77 2.53 -10.99
C MET A 1 -27.70 1.49 -11.35
N HIS A 2 -27.84 0.71 -12.44
CA HIS A 2 -26.89 -0.37 -12.79
C HIS A 2 -25.44 0.04 -13.11
N VAL A 3 -25.22 1.24 -13.67
CA VAL A 3 -23.87 1.67 -14.10
C VAL A 3 -22.94 1.89 -12.90
N LYS A 4 -23.44 2.51 -11.82
CA LYS A 4 -22.66 2.76 -10.60
C LYS A 4 -22.20 1.46 -9.92
N PHE A 5 -23.02 0.41 -9.97
CA PHE A 5 -22.70 -0.88 -9.36
C PHE A 5 -21.60 -1.62 -10.14
N ARG A 6 -21.62 -1.56 -11.48
CA ARG A 6 -20.57 -2.13 -12.32
C ARG A 6 -19.22 -1.45 -12.09
N THR A 7 -19.21 -0.13 -11.96
CA THR A 7 -17.97 0.63 -11.67
C THR A 7 -17.42 0.29 -10.28
N LEU A 8 -18.29 0.17 -9.27
CA LEU A 8 -17.89 -0.25 -7.92
C LEU A 8 -17.28 -1.65 -7.89
N ILE A 9 -17.87 -2.62 -8.59
CA ILE A 9 -17.31 -3.98 -8.69
C ILE A 9 -15.96 -3.96 -9.43
N SER A 10 -15.84 -3.19 -10.51
CA SER A 10 -14.59 -3.08 -11.27
C SER A 10 -13.47 -2.48 -10.42
N VAL A 11 -13.75 -1.40 -9.68
CA VAL A 11 -12.80 -0.79 -8.74
C VAL A 11 -12.41 -1.80 -7.67
N PHE A 12 -13.38 -2.51 -7.08
CA PHE A 12 -13.15 -3.53 -6.05
C PHE A 12 -12.23 -4.68 -6.49
N ILE A 13 -12.36 -5.12 -7.74
CA ILE A 13 -11.49 -6.15 -8.31
C ILE A 13 -10.08 -5.58 -8.56
N VAL A 14 -9.99 -4.41 -9.20
CA VAL A 14 -8.71 -3.78 -9.60
C VAL A 14 -7.87 -3.36 -8.40
N SER A 15 -8.49 -2.84 -7.35
CA SER A 15 -7.79 -2.37 -6.15
C SER A 15 -7.45 -3.49 -5.14
N GLY A 16 -7.67 -4.76 -5.50
CA GLY A 16 -7.24 -5.92 -4.71
C GLY A 16 -8.15 -6.28 -3.53
N TRP A 17 -9.25 -5.55 -3.33
CA TRP A 17 -10.24 -5.82 -2.27
C TRP A 17 -10.85 -7.20 -2.42
N HIS A 18 -11.12 -7.64 -3.64
CA HIS A 18 -11.62 -8.99 -3.91
C HIS A 18 -10.73 -10.08 -3.28
N ARG A 19 -9.40 -9.94 -3.39
CA ARG A 19 -8.45 -10.92 -2.82
C ARG A 19 -8.40 -10.85 -1.29
N ARG A 20 -8.47 -9.64 -0.72
CA ARG A 20 -8.56 -9.42 0.73
C ARG A 20 -9.82 -10.06 1.31
N PHE A 21 -10.99 -9.85 0.70
CA PHE A 21 -12.24 -10.46 1.17
C PHE A 21 -12.30 -11.98 0.94
N ALA A 22 -11.76 -12.48 -0.16
CA ALA A 22 -11.64 -13.92 -0.38
C ALA A 22 -10.77 -14.60 0.69
N SER A 23 -9.66 -13.96 1.11
CA SER A 23 -8.81 -14.49 2.19
C SER A 23 -9.48 -14.55 3.56
N ARG A 24 -10.41 -13.62 3.84
CA ARG A 24 -11.13 -13.56 5.13
C ARG A 24 -12.32 -14.51 5.20
N THR A 25 -12.95 -14.76 4.06
CA THR A 25 -14.17 -15.58 3.99
C THR A 25 -13.92 -17.00 3.49
N GLY A 26 -12.69 -17.29 3.05
CA GLY A 26 -12.28 -18.59 2.49
C GLY A 26 -12.94 -18.91 1.15
N ALA A 27 -13.62 -17.95 0.53
CA ALA A 27 -14.41 -18.15 -0.68
C ALA A 27 -14.09 -17.10 -1.74
N THR A 28 -13.82 -17.55 -2.96
CA THR A 28 -13.53 -16.69 -4.12
C THR A 28 -14.80 -16.04 -4.69
N ASN A 29 -15.98 -16.62 -4.44
CA ASN A 29 -17.27 -16.10 -4.91
C ASN A 29 -18.16 -15.75 -3.71
N LEU A 30 -18.08 -14.49 -3.28
CA LEU A 30 -18.80 -13.96 -2.14
C LEU A 30 -20.19 -13.46 -2.56
N GLN A 31 -21.23 -14.13 -2.10
CA GLN A 31 -22.60 -13.65 -2.29
C GLN A 31 -22.82 -12.33 -1.54
N PHE A 32 -23.63 -11.44 -2.11
CA PHE A 32 -23.81 -10.06 -1.62
C PHE A 32 -24.15 -9.97 -0.12
N TYR A 33 -25.02 -10.85 0.38
CA TYR A 33 -25.41 -10.87 1.79
C TYR A 33 -24.27 -11.22 2.76
N ARG A 34 -23.22 -11.91 2.31
CA ARG A 34 -22.00 -12.16 3.10
C ARG A 34 -20.97 -11.03 2.93
N LEU A 35 -21.00 -10.33 1.79
CA LEU A 35 -20.12 -9.21 1.54
C LEU A 35 -20.49 -7.97 2.37
N VAL A 36 -21.78 -7.71 2.56
CA VAL A 36 -22.28 -6.52 3.29
C VAL A 36 -21.75 -6.42 4.73
N PRO A 37 -21.78 -7.48 5.56
CA PRO A 37 -21.19 -7.42 6.90
C PRO A 37 -19.68 -7.18 6.90
N GLU A 38 -18.95 -7.76 5.94
CA GLU A 38 -17.50 -7.60 5.82
C GLU A 38 -17.12 -6.18 5.37
N LEU A 39 -17.91 -5.59 4.47
CA LEU A 39 -17.77 -4.18 4.09
C LEU A 39 -18.02 -3.25 5.28
N LYS A 40 -19.04 -3.56 6.11
CA LYS A 40 -19.34 -2.75 7.30
C LYS A 40 -18.19 -2.77 8.31
N LYS A 41 -17.66 -3.95 8.64
CA LYS A 41 -16.49 -4.09 9.52
C LYS A 41 -15.28 -3.32 8.99
N GLU A 42 -15.07 -3.37 7.68
CA GLU A 42 -13.95 -2.66 7.07
C GLU A 42 -14.16 -1.14 7.13
N ALA A 43 -15.37 -0.65 6.85
CA ALA A 43 -15.68 0.78 6.93
C ALA A 43 -15.47 1.34 8.36
N GLU A 44 -15.83 0.57 9.38
CA GLU A 44 -15.58 0.92 10.80
C GLU A 44 -14.08 0.93 11.14
N THR A 45 -13.30 0.07 10.49
CA THR A 45 -11.84 0.01 10.70
C THR A 45 -11.09 1.11 9.94
N VAL A 46 -11.61 1.53 8.77
CA VAL A 46 -10.95 2.53 7.91
C VAL A 46 -10.85 3.88 8.59
N SER A 47 -11.85 4.31 9.37
CA SER A 47 -11.78 5.58 10.11
C SER A 47 -10.67 5.58 11.15
N ILE A 48 -10.57 4.50 11.93
CA ILE A 48 -9.54 4.32 12.96
C ILE A 48 -8.16 4.22 12.30
N ALA A 49 -8.04 3.45 11.21
CA ALA A 49 -6.78 3.31 10.48
C ALA A 49 -6.34 4.64 9.85
N ALA A 50 -7.27 5.44 9.31
CA ALA A 50 -6.97 6.76 8.77
C ALA A 50 -6.46 7.71 9.85
N GLN A 51 -7.11 7.72 11.02
CA GLN A 51 -6.68 8.52 12.16
C GLN A 51 -5.29 8.09 12.66
N LEU A 52 -5.04 6.79 12.81
CA LEU A 52 -3.75 6.28 13.24
C LEU A 52 -2.62 6.51 12.22
N VAL A 53 -2.94 6.58 10.93
CA VAL A 53 -1.97 6.98 9.88
C VAL A 53 -1.66 8.48 9.99
N ASP A 54 -2.67 9.32 10.23
CA ASP A 54 -2.51 10.75 10.45
C ASP A 54 -1.64 11.05 11.69
N GLU A 55 -1.90 10.33 12.78
CA GLU A 55 -1.12 10.38 14.02
C GLU A 55 0.27 9.70 13.91
N GLN A 56 0.64 9.17 12.73
CA GLN A 56 1.86 8.41 12.44
C GLN A 56 2.07 7.15 13.30
N GLN A 57 1.05 6.73 14.07
CA GLN A 57 1.09 5.57 14.95
C GLN A 57 0.92 4.25 14.18
N LEU A 58 0.29 4.29 13.00
CA LEU A 58 0.31 3.20 12.03
C LEU A 58 1.39 3.47 10.98
N THR A 59 2.64 3.23 11.33
CA THR A 59 3.69 3.07 10.32
C THR A 59 3.56 1.70 9.70
N ARG A 60 3.52 1.65 8.36
CA ARG A 60 3.51 0.37 7.63
C ARG A 60 4.67 -0.48 8.14
N TYR A 61 4.38 -1.68 8.64
CA TYR A 61 5.44 -2.63 9.01
C TYR A 61 6.30 -2.90 7.77
N GLN A 62 7.49 -2.33 7.78
CA GLN A 62 8.48 -2.48 6.74
C GLN A 62 9.53 -3.44 7.27
N ARG A 63 9.83 -4.49 6.51
CA ARG A 63 10.93 -5.39 6.87
C ARG A 63 12.21 -4.57 7.02
N ASP A 64 13.02 -4.89 8.03
CA ASP A 64 14.27 -4.17 8.31
C ASP A 64 15.18 -4.06 7.08
N THR A 65 15.19 -5.08 6.22
CA THR A 65 15.90 -5.05 4.93
C THR A 65 15.45 -3.89 4.05
N TYR A 66 14.14 -3.71 3.88
CA TYR A 66 13.60 -2.62 3.07
C TYR A 66 13.78 -1.27 3.74
N ARG A 67 13.64 -1.20 5.08
CA ARG A 67 13.88 0.04 5.83
C ARG A 67 15.32 0.51 5.65
N ARG A 68 16.29 -0.41 5.74
CA ARG A 68 17.71 -0.14 5.53
C ARG A 68 18.00 0.28 4.09
N GLN A 69 17.50 -0.47 3.10
CA GLN A 69 17.71 -0.14 1.69
C GLN A 69 17.12 1.22 1.32
N GLN A 70 15.90 1.53 1.81
CA GLN A 70 15.27 2.82 1.56
C GLN A 70 15.95 3.96 2.29
N GLY A 71 16.39 3.76 3.54
CA GLY A 71 17.20 4.76 4.25
C GLY A 71 18.46 5.13 3.47
N GLN A 72 19.22 4.13 3.00
CA GLN A 72 20.40 4.36 2.16
C GLN A 72 20.07 5.05 0.83
N LEU A 73 18.92 4.75 0.24
CA LEU A 73 18.45 5.41 -0.98
C LEU A 73 18.11 6.88 -0.72
N PHE A 74 17.40 7.18 0.38
CA PHE A 74 17.01 8.55 0.74
C PHE A 74 18.23 9.40 1.08
N ASP A 75 19.18 8.88 1.86
CA ASP A 75 20.44 9.59 2.15
C ASP A 75 21.23 9.92 0.86
N LEU A 76 21.21 9.02 -0.13
CA LEU A 76 21.83 9.27 -1.44
C LEU A 76 21.02 10.27 -2.27
N TRP A 77 19.69 10.25 -2.16
CA TRP A 77 18.81 11.18 -2.85
C TRP A 77 19.03 12.61 -2.36
N ASP A 78 19.09 12.81 -1.05
CA ASP A 78 19.34 14.13 -0.43
C ASP A 78 20.68 14.68 -0.90
N ARG A 79 21.74 13.85 -0.92
CA ARG A 79 23.06 14.24 -1.44
C ARG A 79 23.05 14.58 -2.93
N TYR A 80 22.18 13.96 -3.71
CA TYR A 80 22.03 14.26 -5.13
C TYR A 80 21.31 15.59 -5.32
N GLU A 81 20.26 15.85 -4.53
CA GLU A 81 19.49 17.09 -4.53
C GLU A 81 20.37 18.29 -4.11
N ASP A 82 21.22 18.11 -3.10
CA ASP A 82 22.25 19.06 -2.66
C ASP A 82 23.40 19.26 -3.68
N ARG A 83 23.34 18.60 -4.84
CA ARG A 83 24.38 18.58 -5.89
C ARG A 83 25.75 18.10 -5.41
N ALA A 84 25.82 17.43 -4.26
CA ALA A 84 27.05 16.87 -3.70
C ALA A 84 27.54 15.64 -4.47
N ILE A 85 26.65 14.96 -5.22
CA ILE A 85 26.99 13.84 -6.09
C ILE A 85 26.41 14.05 -7.50
N LYS A 86 27.16 13.59 -8.51
CA LYS A 86 26.73 13.58 -9.91
C LYS A 86 25.74 12.45 -10.17
N THR A 87 24.86 12.62 -11.16
CA THR A 87 23.84 11.63 -11.56
C THR A 87 24.42 10.24 -11.81
N SER A 88 25.59 10.14 -12.45
CA SER A 88 26.26 8.85 -12.72
C SER A 88 26.69 8.12 -11.44
N ALA A 89 27.19 8.87 -10.44
CA ALA A 89 27.57 8.32 -9.15
C ALA A 89 26.34 7.88 -8.35
N PHE A 90 25.27 8.66 -8.39
CA PHE A 90 23.97 8.31 -7.78
C PHE A 90 23.43 6.99 -8.35
N LEU A 91 23.29 6.88 -9.68
CA LEU A 91 22.74 5.68 -10.33
C LEU A 91 23.57 4.43 -10.04
N THR A 92 24.91 4.57 -10.00
CA THR A 92 25.81 3.46 -9.65
C THR A 92 25.63 3.00 -8.21
N ALA A 93 25.44 3.94 -7.27
CA ALA A 93 25.23 3.64 -5.86
C ALA A 93 23.86 2.97 -5.62
N VAL A 94 22.79 3.47 -6.27
CA VAL A 94 21.46 2.86 -6.22
C VAL A 94 21.48 1.43 -6.77
N GLY A 95 22.16 1.20 -7.89
CA GLY A 95 22.33 -0.14 -8.46
C GLY A 95 23.01 -1.13 -7.52
N LYS A 96 23.84 -0.67 -6.57
CA LYS A 96 24.47 -1.53 -5.55
C LYS A 96 23.55 -1.84 -4.36
N ILE A 97 22.60 -0.97 -4.04
CA ILE A 97 21.66 -1.16 -2.91
C ILE A 97 20.62 -2.25 -3.21
N PHE A 98 20.20 -2.34 -4.47
CA PHE A 98 19.14 -3.24 -4.93
C PHE A 98 19.65 -4.52 -5.62
N ARG A 99 20.96 -4.75 -5.60
CA ARG A 99 21.60 -5.98 -6.12
C ARG A 99 21.70 -7.03 -5.03
#